data_AF-E3MDL1-F1
#
_entry.id   AF-E3MDL1-F1
#
_cell.length_a   1.000
_cell.length_b   1.000
_cell.length_c   1.000
_cell.angle_alpha   90.00
_cell.angle_beta   90.00
_cell.angle_gamma   90.00
#
_symmetry.space_group_name_H-M   'P 1'
#
loop_
_entity.id
_entity.type
_entity.pdbx_description
1 polymer ?
#
loop_
_entity_poly.entity_id
_entity_poly.type
_entity_poly.pdbx_seq_one_letter_code
_entity_poly.pdbx_strand_id
1 'polypeptide(L)'
;MTSAPAMSRRAKLLEDHEKNMMSETNKVISEEAEDARKVRESYAQQASNNRKLFDLDVVKEGEKCTENVKRGISRLDDLRVENRLTLTKLNEDQAKSNRQKLQDMEKNGQNEVEQRKNRVQIIEKKIQDVKNTTEKERERELRINGALQAEKTNIAQKLESKKTEKRESHEKKIMELEQKSADIRLKHEEEMKKMEEVLRIKNEKQMAEVFSLQEKLMTGNGKMIEAAHNDRKHNDFRRQCRMVVHLFNEARKHFDDEELLIMFIISEIKNERKLTANPLLGTITNALQNLLHAIQMLAVPDEQYEVLQIKVQRIASDLTAEIKKIEREIFSFKNVGKGDIESLELSHETARALMLQLSELVLLFNIRPSTQFGEVLALEVNNLSITSSPSEHKLENSRLENGSKPEIPKAINNISANDEIEETDEGDASDEDEDQRELRYEGMVEDMKETDSENFEVLA
;
A
#
# COMPACT_ATOMS: atom_id res chain seq x y z
N MET A 1 -68.93 -222.31 -109.95
CA MET A 1 -67.51 -222.62 -110.17
C MET A 1 -66.57 -222.22 -109.06
N THR A 2 -66.79 -222.74 -107.85
CA THR A 2 -68.10 -222.90 -107.19
C THR A 2 -67.93 -222.26 -105.86
N SER A 3 -67.74 -220.93 -105.94
CA SER A 3 -67.01 -219.97 -106.85
C SER A 3 -65.56 -219.82 -106.43
N ALA A 4 -64.57 -219.43 -107.22
CA ALA A 4 -64.12 -218.05 -107.01
C ALA A 4 -63.77 -217.59 -105.54
N PRO A 5 -64.35 -216.55 -104.91
CA PRO A 5 -63.80 -215.20 -104.89
C PRO A 5 -63.49 -214.60 -103.51
N ALA A 6 -64.29 -214.92 -102.51
CA ALA A 6 -64.61 -214.00 -101.43
C ALA A 6 -63.35 -213.57 -100.64
N MET A 7 -62.67 -212.46 -100.91
CA MET A 7 -63.13 -211.13 -101.31
C MET A 7 -64.03 -210.50 -100.23
N SER A 8 -65.36 -210.69 -100.27
CA SER A 8 -66.29 -209.85 -99.49
C SER A 8 -66.12 -209.91 -97.96
N ARG A 9 -65.51 -210.98 -97.42
CA ARG A 9 -65.34 -211.08 -95.95
C ARG A 9 -64.22 -210.21 -95.37
N ARG A 10 -63.05 -210.04 -96.01
CA ARG A 10 -61.91 -209.31 -95.40
C ARG A 10 -61.99 -207.78 -95.59
N ALA A 11 -62.77 -207.32 -96.59
CA ALA A 11 -63.01 -205.89 -96.85
C ALA A 11 -63.86 -205.21 -95.77
N LYS A 12 -64.82 -205.94 -95.18
CA LYS A 12 -65.62 -205.39 -94.08
C LYS A 12 -64.85 -205.27 -92.76
N LEU A 13 -63.90 -206.16 -92.49
CA LEU A 13 -63.17 -206.14 -91.21
C LEU A 13 -62.11 -205.05 -91.12
N LEU A 14 -61.50 -204.67 -92.24
CA LEU A 14 -60.52 -203.58 -92.27
C LEU A 14 -61.19 -202.22 -92.13
N GLU A 15 -62.34 -202.00 -92.78
CA GLU A 15 -63.10 -200.76 -92.66
C GLU A 15 -63.64 -200.56 -91.22
N ASP A 16 -64.05 -201.65 -90.56
CA ASP A 16 -64.45 -201.59 -89.15
C ASP A 16 -63.27 -201.29 -88.21
N HIS A 17 -62.04 -201.75 -88.50
CA HIS A 17 -60.86 -201.39 -87.71
C HIS A 17 -60.49 -199.91 -87.88
N GLU A 18 -60.62 -199.38 -89.09
CA GLU A 18 -60.30 -197.99 -89.40
C GLU A 18 -61.29 -197.02 -88.73
N LYS A 19 -62.57 -197.39 -88.69
CA LYS A 19 -63.60 -196.61 -88.00
C LYS A 19 -63.42 -196.57 -86.49
N ASN A 20 -62.98 -197.69 -85.89
CA ASN A 20 -62.80 -197.75 -84.44
C ASN A 20 -61.59 -196.91 -83.99
N MET A 21 -60.49 -196.94 -84.76
CA MET A 21 -59.32 -196.08 -84.50
C MET A 21 -59.64 -194.58 -84.59
N MET A 22 -60.48 -194.18 -85.55
CA MET A 22 -60.95 -192.78 -85.68
C MET A 22 -61.88 -192.35 -84.54
N SER A 23 -62.64 -193.28 -83.96
CA SER A 23 -63.47 -193.03 -82.79
C SER A 23 -62.63 -192.83 -81.52
N GLU A 24 -61.62 -193.67 -81.30
CA GLU A 24 -60.71 -193.52 -80.16
C GLU A 24 -59.90 -192.21 -80.23
N THR A 25 -59.39 -191.84 -81.41
CA THR A 25 -58.64 -190.57 -81.56
C THR A 25 -59.51 -189.34 -81.31
N ASN A 26 -60.75 -189.31 -81.79
CA ASN A 26 -61.65 -188.18 -81.51
C ASN A 26 -62.02 -188.05 -80.03
N LYS A 27 -62.03 -189.16 -79.28
CA LYS A 27 -62.26 -189.14 -77.83
C LYS A 27 -61.11 -188.50 -77.07
N VAL A 28 -59.87 -188.84 -77.43
CA VAL A 28 -58.67 -188.28 -76.79
C VAL A 28 -58.57 -186.76 -77.03
N ILE A 29 -58.87 -186.29 -78.24
CA ILE A 29 -58.84 -184.85 -78.57
C ILE A 29 -59.87 -184.07 -77.76
N SER A 30 -61.04 -184.67 -77.48
CA SER A 30 -62.07 -184.06 -76.63
C SER A 30 -61.62 -183.96 -75.18
N GLU A 31 -60.96 -185.00 -74.63
CA GLU A 31 -60.46 -184.99 -73.25
C GLU A 31 -59.31 -184.00 -73.06
N GLU A 32 -58.38 -183.90 -74.01
CA GLU A 32 -57.30 -182.90 -73.97
C GLU A 32 -57.83 -181.45 -74.01
N ALA A 33 -58.89 -181.20 -74.77
CA ALA A 33 -59.50 -179.88 -74.87
C ALA A 33 -60.21 -179.45 -73.56
N GLU A 34 -60.81 -180.39 -72.83
CA GLU A 34 -61.40 -180.10 -71.51
C GLU A 34 -60.34 -179.85 -70.43
N ASP A 35 -59.28 -180.65 -70.40
CA ASP A 35 -58.20 -180.47 -69.42
C ASP A 35 -57.46 -179.14 -69.64
N ALA A 36 -57.21 -178.74 -70.89
CA ALA A 36 -56.65 -177.43 -71.21
C ALA A 36 -57.54 -176.27 -70.73
N ARG A 37 -58.87 -176.46 -70.68
CA ARG A 37 -59.83 -175.45 -70.21
C ARG A 37 -59.78 -175.30 -68.69
N LYS A 38 -59.73 -176.41 -67.94
CA LYS A 38 -59.61 -176.40 -66.47
C LYS A 38 -58.32 -175.71 -66.00
N VAL A 39 -57.21 -175.92 -66.69
CA VAL A 39 -55.92 -175.28 -66.34
C VAL A 39 -55.98 -173.75 -66.48
N ARG A 40 -56.65 -173.23 -67.51
CA ARG A 40 -56.79 -171.77 -67.70
C ARG A 40 -57.67 -171.13 -66.63
N GLU A 41 -58.73 -171.82 -66.23
CA GLU A 41 -59.66 -171.32 -65.20
C GLU A 41 -58.99 -171.23 -63.82
N SER A 42 -58.15 -172.21 -63.47
CA SER A 42 -57.30 -172.20 -62.27
C SER A 42 -56.33 -171.01 -62.24
N TYR A 43 -55.67 -170.71 -63.36
CA TYR A 43 -54.73 -169.58 -63.43
C TYR A 43 -55.41 -168.22 -63.26
N ALA A 44 -56.62 -168.05 -63.80
CA ALA A 44 -57.38 -166.81 -63.66
C ALA A 44 -57.81 -166.54 -62.20
N GLN A 45 -58.21 -167.58 -61.46
CA GLN A 45 -58.55 -167.45 -60.04
C GLN A 45 -57.33 -167.09 -59.17
N GLN A 46 -56.17 -167.69 -59.45
CA GLN A 46 -54.95 -167.42 -58.68
C GLN A 46 -54.47 -165.96 -58.87
N ALA A 47 -54.56 -165.42 -60.09
CA ALA A 47 -54.23 -164.02 -60.36
C ALA A 47 -55.19 -163.04 -59.64
N SER A 48 -56.48 -163.38 -59.55
CA SER A 48 -57.48 -162.57 -58.84
C SER A 48 -57.21 -162.52 -57.33
N ASN A 49 -56.84 -163.64 -56.72
CA ASN A 49 -56.54 -163.71 -55.29
C ASN A 49 -55.27 -162.94 -54.91
N ASN A 50 -54.21 -163.02 -55.73
CA ASN A 50 -52.98 -162.27 -55.46
C ASN A 50 -53.19 -160.75 -55.51
N ARG A 51 -54.09 -160.26 -56.38
CA ARG A 51 -54.40 -158.83 -56.49
C ARG A 51 -55.13 -158.30 -55.25
N LYS A 52 -56.07 -159.09 -54.70
CA LYS A 52 -56.78 -158.74 -53.46
C LYS A 52 -55.85 -158.68 -52.24
N LEU A 53 -54.83 -159.55 -52.18
CA LEU A 53 -53.85 -159.52 -51.09
C LEU A 53 -53.00 -158.24 -51.12
N PHE A 54 -52.56 -157.83 -52.32
CA PHE A 54 -51.79 -156.61 -52.50
C PHE A 54 -52.57 -155.35 -52.10
N ASP A 55 -53.83 -155.25 -52.51
CA ASP A 55 -54.69 -154.11 -52.16
C ASP A 55 -54.89 -154.00 -50.63
N LEU A 56 -54.93 -155.12 -49.91
CA LEU A 56 -55.08 -155.13 -48.45
C LEU A 56 -53.82 -154.63 -47.71
N ASP A 57 -52.62 -154.96 -48.20
CA ASP A 57 -51.37 -154.50 -47.60
C ASP A 57 -51.14 -153.00 -47.80
N VAL A 58 -51.54 -152.45 -48.94
CA VAL A 58 -51.47 -150.98 -49.21
C VAL A 58 -52.36 -150.19 -48.23
N VAL A 59 -53.56 -150.70 -47.91
CA VAL A 59 -54.46 -150.04 -46.96
C VAL A 59 -53.87 -150.02 -45.55
N LYS A 60 -53.27 -151.13 -45.11
CA LYS A 60 -52.63 -151.22 -43.77
C LYS A 60 -51.45 -150.26 -43.61
N GLU A 61 -50.63 -150.06 -44.65
CA GLU A 61 -49.56 -149.05 -44.60
C GLU A 61 -50.11 -147.62 -44.52
N GLY A 62 -51.19 -147.32 -45.24
CA GLY A 62 -51.86 -146.01 -45.19
C GLY A 62 -52.40 -145.66 -43.80
N GLU A 63 -53.01 -146.62 -43.11
CA GLU A 63 -53.49 -146.46 -41.72
C GLU A 63 -52.33 -146.19 -40.75
N LYS A 64 -51.21 -146.92 -40.90
CA LYS A 64 -50.03 -146.75 -40.03
C LYS A 64 -49.39 -145.36 -40.19
N CYS A 65 -49.38 -144.81 -41.40
CA CYS A 65 -48.83 -143.48 -41.67
C CYS A 65 -49.70 -142.36 -41.07
N THR A 66 -51.03 -142.46 -41.20
CA THR A 66 -51.96 -141.47 -40.64
C THR A 66 -51.95 -141.44 -39.11
N GLU A 67 -51.73 -142.58 -38.46
CA GLU A 67 -51.64 -142.63 -36.99
C GLU A 67 -50.36 -141.95 -36.45
N ASN A 68 -49.23 -142.07 -37.14
CA ASN A 68 -48.00 -141.38 -36.79
C ASN A 68 -48.13 -139.85 -36.87
N VAL A 69 -48.84 -139.34 -37.89
CA VAL A 69 -49.13 -137.90 -38.02
C VAL A 69 -49.99 -137.41 -36.86
N LYS A 70 -51.02 -138.16 -36.45
CA LYS A 70 -51.86 -137.81 -35.28
C LYS A 70 -51.04 -137.69 -34.00
N ARG A 71 -50.12 -138.62 -33.72
CA ARG A 71 -49.24 -138.54 -32.54
C ARG A 71 -48.28 -137.35 -32.60
N GLY A 72 -47.80 -136.98 -33.79
CA GLY A 72 -46.95 -135.81 -34.00
C GLY A 72 -47.67 -134.49 -33.66
N ILE A 73 -48.94 -134.35 -34.03
CA ILE A 73 -49.76 -133.17 -33.73
C ILE A 73 -49.96 -133.00 -32.22
N SER A 74 -50.34 -134.08 -31.51
CA SER A 74 -50.56 -134.00 -30.06
C SER A 74 -49.31 -133.54 -29.28
N ARG A 75 -48.12 -134.04 -29.64
CA ARG A 75 -46.85 -133.58 -29.00
C ARG A 75 -46.56 -132.10 -29.23
N LEU A 76 -46.98 -131.55 -30.37
CA LEU A 76 -46.74 -130.15 -30.73
C LEU A 76 -47.67 -129.21 -29.94
N ASP A 77 -48.90 -129.65 -29.68
CA ASP A 77 -49.82 -128.93 -28.80
C ASP A 77 -49.35 -128.94 -27.33
N ASP A 78 -48.82 -130.05 -26.83
CA ASP A 78 -48.24 -130.11 -25.48
C ASP A 78 -47.08 -129.11 -25.30
N LEU A 79 -46.15 -129.04 -26.27
CA LEU A 79 -45.03 -128.09 -26.25
C LEU A 79 -45.48 -126.62 -26.33
N ARG A 80 -46.59 -126.34 -27.03
CA ARG A 80 -47.16 -124.98 -27.08
C ARG A 80 -47.73 -124.54 -25.74
N VAL A 81 -48.40 -125.45 -25.03
CA VAL A 81 -48.93 -125.17 -23.68
C VAL A 81 -47.77 -124.93 -22.71
N GLU A 82 -46.74 -125.77 -22.76
CA GLU A 82 -45.57 -125.63 -21.89
C GLU A 82 -44.82 -124.30 -22.10
N ASN A 83 -44.55 -123.91 -23.35
CA ASN A 83 -43.93 -122.62 -23.67
C ASN A 83 -44.76 -121.41 -23.22
N ARG A 84 -46.10 -121.50 -23.29
CA ARG A 84 -46.99 -120.43 -22.83
C ARG A 84 -46.90 -120.25 -21.31
N LEU A 85 -46.76 -121.35 -20.56
CA LEU A 85 -46.60 -121.35 -19.10
C LEU A 85 -45.24 -120.78 -18.66
N THR A 86 -44.16 -121.09 -19.36
CA THR A 86 -42.83 -120.51 -19.06
C THR A 86 -42.78 -119.01 -19.37
N LEU A 87 -43.36 -118.57 -20.48
CA LEU A 87 -43.44 -117.13 -20.80
C LEU A 87 -44.27 -116.33 -19.80
N THR A 88 -45.36 -116.90 -19.29
CA THR A 88 -46.17 -116.24 -18.24
C THR A 88 -45.42 -116.12 -16.93
N LYS A 89 -44.72 -117.18 -16.48
CA LYS A 89 -43.87 -117.10 -15.28
C LYS A 89 -42.75 -116.07 -15.39
N LEU A 90 -42.05 -116.03 -16.53
CA LEU A 90 -40.99 -115.04 -16.78
C LEU A 90 -41.50 -113.59 -16.71
N ASN A 91 -42.67 -113.34 -17.30
CA ASN A 91 -43.30 -112.01 -17.24
C ASN A 91 -43.73 -111.63 -15.82
N GLU A 92 -44.25 -112.57 -15.03
CA GLU A 92 -44.61 -112.33 -13.63
C GLU A 92 -43.39 -112.01 -12.76
N ASP A 93 -42.29 -112.74 -12.94
CA ASP A 93 -41.05 -112.51 -12.19
C ASP A 93 -40.41 -111.15 -12.55
N GLN A 94 -40.44 -110.77 -13.83
CA GLN A 94 -39.96 -109.47 -14.28
C GLN A 94 -40.85 -108.32 -13.77
N ALA A 95 -42.16 -108.50 -13.72
CA ALA A 95 -43.08 -107.52 -13.13
C ALA A 95 -42.84 -107.34 -11.63
N LYS A 96 -42.62 -108.43 -10.87
CA LYS A 96 -42.29 -108.35 -9.44
C LYS A 96 -40.95 -107.63 -9.20
N SER A 97 -39.92 -107.97 -9.98
CA SER A 97 -38.60 -107.33 -9.89
C SER A 97 -38.65 -105.82 -10.16
N ASN A 98 -39.39 -105.41 -11.20
CA ASN A 98 -39.58 -103.99 -11.51
C ASN A 98 -40.34 -103.24 -10.41
N ARG A 99 -41.35 -103.87 -9.80
CA ARG A 99 -42.12 -103.28 -8.71
C ARG A 99 -41.26 -103.05 -7.46
N GLN A 100 -40.38 -104.01 -7.14
CA GLN A 100 -39.43 -103.88 -6.04
C GLN A 100 -38.45 -102.71 -6.28
N LYS A 101 -37.86 -102.62 -7.48
CA LYS A 101 -36.93 -101.54 -7.83
C LYS A 101 -37.57 -100.16 -7.78
N LEU A 102 -38.84 -100.04 -8.16
CA LEU A 102 -39.59 -98.78 -8.07
C LEU A 102 -39.81 -98.36 -6.62
N GLN A 103 -40.18 -99.29 -5.73
CA GLN A 103 -40.35 -98.98 -4.31
C GLN A 103 -39.03 -98.56 -3.63
N ASP A 104 -37.92 -99.21 -3.97
CA ASP A 104 -36.62 -98.85 -3.41
C ASP A 104 -36.14 -97.46 -3.90
N MET A 105 -36.37 -97.11 -5.17
CA MET A 105 -36.09 -95.76 -5.68
C MET A 105 -36.98 -94.69 -5.02
N GLU A 106 -38.25 -94.96 -4.81
CA GLU A 106 -39.18 -94.01 -4.19
C GLU A 106 -38.79 -93.74 -2.73
N LYS A 107 -38.43 -94.78 -1.98
CA LYS A 107 -37.97 -94.65 -0.59
C LYS A 107 -36.64 -93.89 -0.49
N ASN A 108 -35.71 -94.12 -1.40
CA ASN A 108 -34.46 -93.37 -1.46
C ASN A 108 -34.68 -91.89 -1.83
N GLY A 109 -35.57 -91.62 -2.79
CA GLY A 109 -35.94 -90.25 -3.17
C GLY A 109 -36.59 -89.47 -2.02
N GLN A 110 -37.48 -90.09 -1.25
CA GLN A 110 -38.09 -89.45 -0.08
C GLN A 110 -37.05 -89.10 0.99
N ASN A 111 -36.12 -90.01 1.30
CA ASN A 111 -35.05 -89.75 2.26
C ASN A 111 -34.11 -88.62 1.81
N GLU A 112 -33.77 -88.53 0.52
CA GLU A 112 -32.95 -87.44 0.00
C GLU A 112 -33.66 -86.08 0.09
N VAL A 113 -34.95 -86.02 -0.21
CA VAL A 113 -35.75 -84.79 -0.12
C VAL A 113 -35.83 -84.32 1.34
N GLU A 114 -36.02 -85.24 2.28
CA GLU A 114 -36.09 -84.91 3.71
C GLU A 114 -34.75 -84.40 4.25
N GLN A 115 -33.62 -85.00 3.86
CA GLN A 115 -32.29 -84.49 4.19
C GLN A 115 -32.03 -83.09 3.62
N ARG A 116 -32.46 -82.83 2.38
CA ARG A 116 -32.33 -81.49 1.76
C ARG A 116 -33.19 -80.47 2.50
N LYS A 117 -34.43 -80.81 2.86
CA LYS A 117 -35.33 -79.93 3.62
C LYS A 117 -34.75 -79.53 4.97
N ASN A 118 -34.16 -80.49 5.70
CA ASN A 118 -33.50 -80.21 6.98
C ASN A 118 -32.27 -79.30 6.83
N ARG A 119 -31.47 -79.50 5.77
CA ARG A 119 -30.32 -78.61 5.48
C ARG A 119 -30.75 -77.18 5.16
N VAL A 120 -31.81 -77.02 4.36
CA VAL A 120 -32.35 -75.70 4.01
C VAL A 120 -32.84 -74.96 5.26
N GLN A 121 -33.58 -75.62 6.15
CA GLN A 121 -34.04 -75.00 7.41
C GLN A 121 -32.88 -74.54 8.31
N ILE A 122 -31.81 -75.33 8.39
CA ILE A 122 -30.61 -74.93 9.16
C ILE A 122 -29.94 -73.69 8.54
N ILE A 123 -29.88 -73.62 7.21
CA ILE A 123 -29.29 -72.48 6.49
C ILE A 123 -30.17 -71.23 6.65
N GLU A 124 -31.49 -71.35 6.50
CA GLU A 124 -32.43 -70.24 6.70
C GLU A 124 -32.31 -69.65 8.11
N LYS A 125 -32.21 -70.49 9.13
CA LYS A 125 -32.02 -70.04 10.51
C LYS A 125 -30.70 -69.28 10.68
N LYS A 126 -29.60 -69.77 10.10
CA LYS A 126 -28.30 -69.08 10.11
C LYS A 126 -28.35 -67.73 9.40
N ILE A 127 -29.02 -67.65 8.25
CA ILE A 127 -29.18 -66.39 7.51
C ILE A 127 -29.96 -65.37 8.35
N GLN A 128 -31.02 -65.81 9.01
CA GLN A 128 -31.83 -64.94 9.86
C GLN A 128 -31.03 -64.43 11.08
N ASP A 129 -30.23 -65.30 11.71
CA ASP A 129 -29.38 -64.91 12.84
C ASP A 129 -28.32 -63.88 12.40
N VAL A 130 -27.67 -64.08 11.24
CA VAL A 130 -26.73 -63.10 10.68
C VAL A 130 -27.42 -61.77 10.43
N LYS A 131 -28.57 -61.76 9.75
CA LYS A 131 -29.32 -60.53 9.46
C LYS A 131 -29.63 -59.72 10.73
N ASN A 132 -30.08 -60.39 11.78
CA ASN A 132 -30.37 -59.78 13.07
C ASN A 132 -29.11 -59.17 13.73
N THR A 133 -27.94 -59.82 13.59
CA THR A 133 -26.68 -59.27 14.12
C THR A 133 -26.20 -58.06 13.34
N THR A 134 -26.29 -58.09 12.00
CA THR A 134 -25.86 -56.96 11.16
C THR A 134 -26.71 -55.72 11.39
N GLU A 135 -28.01 -55.90 11.61
CA GLU A 135 -28.94 -54.80 11.90
C GLU A 135 -28.64 -54.12 13.25
N LYS A 136 -28.32 -54.91 14.28
CA LYS A 136 -27.86 -54.39 15.58
C LYS A 136 -26.52 -53.64 15.48
N GLU A 137 -25.57 -54.13 14.69
CA GLU A 137 -24.30 -53.44 14.47
C GLU A 137 -24.52 -52.11 13.73
N ARG A 138 -25.35 -52.10 12.69
CA ARG A 138 -25.72 -50.88 11.96
C ARG A 138 -26.37 -49.83 12.86
N GLU A 139 -27.28 -50.22 13.75
CA GLU A 139 -27.86 -49.28 14.72
C GLU A 139 -26.82 -48.72 15.68
N ARG A 140 -25.86 -49.53 16.11
CA ARG A 140 -24.77 -49.10 16.99
C ARG A 140 -23.85 -48.10 16.30
N GLU A 141 -23.48 -48.34 15.04
CA GLU A 141 -22.66 -47.41 14.24
C GLU A 141 -23.37 -46.08 14.01
N LEU A 142 -24.67 -46.08 13.71
CA LEU A 142 -25.45 -44.85 13.55
C LEU A 142 -25.47 -44.01 14.83
N ARG A 143 -25.60 -44.64 16.00
CA ARG A 143 -25.53 -43.93 17.30
C ARG A 143 -24.14 -43.36 17.57
N ILE A 144 -23.08 -44.12 17.29
CA ILE A 144 -21.70 -43.65 17.46
C ILE A 144 -21.44 -42.45 16.55
N ASN A 145 -21.79 -42.54 15.26
CA ASN A 145 -21.62 -41.44 14.31
C ASN A 145 -22.42 -40.20 14.70
N GLY A 146 -23.65 -40.36 15.21
CA GLY A 146 -24.45 -39.25 15.72
C GLY A 146 -23.78 -38.53 16.89
N ALA A 147 -23.26 -39.28 17.87
CA ALA A 147 -22.54 -38.72 19.01
C ALA A 147 -21.25 -38.00 18.58
N LEU A 148 -20.50 -38.60 17.64
CA LEU A 148 -19.24 -38.05 17.14
C LEU A 148 -19.45 -36.76 16.32
N GLN A 149 -20.54 -36.68 15.55
CA GLN A 149 -20.91 -35.42 14.89
C GLN A 149 -21.32 -34.34 15.89
N ALA A 150 -22.10 -34.68 16.92
CA ALA A 150 -22.50 -33.72 17.96
C ALA A 150 -21.31 -33.20 18.78
N GLU A 151 -20.30 -34.04 19.02
CA GLU A 151 -19.06 -33.62 19.69
C GLU A 151 -18.22 -32.70 18.80
N LYS A 152 -18.09 -33.03 17.51
CA LYS A 152 -17.39 -32.17 16.53
C LYS A 152 -18.02 -30.78 16.42
N THR A 153 -19.36 -30.70 16.37
CA THR A 153 -20.06 -29.40 16.30
C THR A 153 -19.88 -28.59 17.59
N ASN A 154 -19.93 -29.23 18.76
CA ASN A 154 -19.68 -28.58 20.04
C ASN A 154 -18.26 -28.02 20.16
N ILE A 155 -17.25 -28.78 19.71
CA ILE A 155 -15.85 -28.34 19.70
C ILE A 155 -15.68 -27.15 18.75
N ALA A 156 -16.29 -27.19 17.57
CA ALA A 156 -16.26 -26.09 16.61
C ALA A 156 -16.87 -24.81 17.19
N GLN A 157 -18.06 -24.89 17.80
CA GLN A 157 -18.71 -23.73 18.45
C GLN A 157 -17.88 -23.16 19.62
N LYS A 158 -17.25 -24.01 20.44
CA LYS A 158 -16.36 -23.57 21.52
C LYS A 158 -15.09 -22.87 21.02
N LEU A 159 -14.54 -23.31 19.88
CA LEU A 159 -13.39 -22.64 19.26
C LEU A 159 -13.79 -21.31 18.63
N GLU A 160 -14.96 -21.24 18.00
CA GLU A 160 -15.48 -20.04 17.36
C GLU A 160 -15.85 -18.96 18.38
N SER A 161 -16.50 -19.33 19.49
CA SER A 161 -16.74 -18.42 20.64
C SER A 161 -15.44 -17.90 21.25
N LYS A 162 -14.43 -18.75 21.49
CA LYS A 162 -13.12 -18.29 21.99
C LYS A 162 -12.39 -17.37 20.99
N LYS A 163 -12.51 -17.63 19.68
CA LYS A 163 -11.94 -16.78 18.64
C LYS A 163 -12.62 -15.41 18.60
N THR A 164 -13.95 -15.38 18.69
CA THR A 164 -14.74 -14.14 18.70
C THR A 164 -14.48 -13.32 19.95
N GLU A 165 -14.51 -13.92 21.16
CA GLU A 165 -14.14 -13.24 22.41
C GLU A 165 -12.74 -12.62 22.37
N LYS A 166 -11.74 -13.38 21.88
CA LYS A 166 -10.38 -12.84 21.71
C LYS A 166 -10.37 -11.66 20.74
N ARG A 167 -11.06 -11.77 19.62
CA ARG A 167 -11.12 -10.73 18.57
C ARG A 167 -11.75 -9.45 19.12
N GLU A 168 -12.88 -9.56 19.83
CA GLU A 168 -13.55 -8.43 20.48
C GLU A 168 -12.67 -7.79 21.56
N SER A 169 -11.93 -8.58 22.34
CA SER A 169 -11.00 -8.01 23.34
C SER A 169 -9.84 -7.26 22.68
N HIS A 170 -9.32 -7.78 21.57
CA HIS A 170 -8.26 -7.13 20.79
C HIS A 170 -8.76 -5.85 20.14
N GLU A 171 -9.96 -5.87 19.57
CA GLU A 171 -10.59 -4.71 18.94
C GLU A 171 -10.86 -3.59 19.95
N LYS A 172 -11.39 -3.91 21.13
CA LYS A 172 -11.51 -2.95 22.24
C LYS A 172 -10.17 -2.35 22.65
N LYS A 173 -9.12 -3.19 22.74
CA LYS A 173 -7.78 -2.73 23.11
C LYS A 173 -7.14 -1.84 22.03
N ILE A 174 -7.39 -2.12 20.76
CA ILE A 174 -6.95 -1.28 19.64
C ILE A 174 -7.66 0.08 19.70
N MET A 175 -8.99 0.12 19.86
CA MET A 175 -9.72 1.38 20.00
C MET A 175 -9.24 2.20 21.20
N GLU A 176 -9.00 1.58 22.36
CA GLU A 176 -8.43 2.30 23.52
C GLU A 176 -7.05 2.89 23.24
N LEU A 177 -6.18 2.16 22.52
CA LEU A 177 -4.85 2.65 22.17
C LEU A 177 -4.89 3.75 21.11
N GLU A 178 -5.79 3.65 20.14
CA GLU A 178 -6.04 4.70 19.14
C GLU A 178 -6.56 5.97 19.81
N GLN A 179 -7.49 5.84 20.75
CA GLN A 179 -8.00 6.99 21.51
C GLN A 179 -6.91 7.64 22.37
N LYS A 180 -6.10 6.84 23.08
CA LYS A 180 -4.94 7.36 23.83
C LYS A 180 -3.91 8.03 22.92
N SER A 181 -3.67 7.49 21.73
CA SER A 181 -2.77 8.08 20.73
C SER A 181 -3.32 9.42 20.22
N ALA A 182 -4.62 9.51 19.95
CA ALA A 182 -5.28 10.75 19.55
C ALA A 182 -5.20 11.82 20.66
N ASP A 183 -5.44 11.45 21.92
CA ASP A 183 -5.33 12.35 23.07
C ASP A 183 -3.91 12.89 23.26
N ILE A 184 -2.88 12.04 23.06
CA ILE A 184 -1.48 12.45 23.12
C ILE A 184 -1.17 13.44 22.00
N ARG A 185 -1.63 13.18 20.77
CA ARG A 185 -1.44 14.09 19.63
C ARG A 185 -2.09 15.45 19.88
N LEU A 186 -3.33 15.47 20.37
CA LEU A 186 -4.03 16.72 20.71
C LEU A 186 -3.28 17.52 21.78
N LYS A 187 -2.83 16.87 22.87
CA LYS A 187 -2.03 17.54 23.91
C LYS A 187 -0.73 18.10 23.36
N HIS A 188 -0.03 17.33 22.52
CA HIS A 188 1.20 17.79 21.90
C HIS A 188 0.98 18.98 20.96
N GLU A 189 -0.09 18.96 20.17
CA GLU A 189 -0.45 20.09 19.29
C GLU A 189 -0.80 21.35 20.11
N GLU A 190 -1.51 21.20 21.23
CA GLU A 190 -1.78 22.31 22.16
C GLU A 190 -0.50 22.87 22.81
N GLU A 191 0.43 22.00 23.21
CA GLU A 191 1.74 22.40 23.75
C GLU A 191 2.58 23.15 22.71
N MET A 192 2.60 22.67 21.47
CA MET A 192 3.29 23.34 20.35
C MET A 192 2.68 24.72 20.08
N LYS A 193 1.34 24.84 20.03
CA LYS A 193 0.65 26.14 19.88
C LYS A 193 0.99 27.10 21.03
N LYS A 194 1.02 26.62 22.27
CA LYS A 194 1.43 27.45 23.44
C LYS A 194 2.89 27.89 23.33
N MET A 195 3.79 27.00 22.91
CA MET A 195 5.21 27.34 22.73
C MET A 195 5.39 28.39 21.62
N GLU A 196 4.68 28.24 20.50
CA GLU A 196 4.69 29.19 19.40
C GLU A 196 4.14 30.57 19.81
N GLU A 197 3.03 30.62 20.56
CA GLU A 197 2.48 31.86 21.13
C GLU A 197 3.50 32.54 22.06
N VAL A 198 4.18 31.78 22.92
CA VAL A 198 5.23 32.30 23.82
C VAL A 198 6.42 32.86 23.03
N LEU A 199 6.86 32.17 21.97
CA LEU A 199 7.92 32.67 21.09
C LEU A 199 7.49 33.93 20.35
N ARG A 200 6.25 34.00 19.86
CA ARG A 200 5.70 35.19 19.19
C ARG A 200 5.71 36.38 20.15
N ILE A 201 5.17 36.22 21.36
CA ILE A 201 5.15 37.28 22.38
C ILE A 201 6.58 37.71 22.77
N LYS A 202 7.52 36.76 22.88
CA LYS A 202 8.92 37.08 23.19
C LYS A 202 9.56 37.89 22.06
N ASN A 203 9.35 37.49 20.81
CA ASN A 203 9.87 38.21 19.64
C ASN A 203 9.23 39.59 19.48
N GLU A 204 7.91 39.73 19.70
CA GLU A 204 7.22 41.02 19.71
C GLU A 204 7.78 41.96 20.79
N LYS A 205 8.04 41.45 22.01
CA LYS A 205 8.66 42.23 23.08
C LYS A 205 10.09 42.66 22.73
N GLN A 206 10.91 41.76 22.19
CA GLN A 206 12.26 42.08 21.76
C GLN A 206 12.27 43.12 20.63
N MET A 207 11.39 42.98 19.64
CA MET A 207 11.25 43.96 18.57
C MET A 207 10.79 45.32 19.10
N ALA A 208 9.81 45.36 20.01
CA ALA A 208 9.36 46.61 20.64
C ALA A 208 10.49 47.29 21.44
N GLU A 209 11.32 46.52 22.14
CA GLU A 209 12.49 47.03 22.86
C GLU A 209 13.55 47.59 21.90
N VAL A 210 13.85 46.88 20.81
CA VAL A 210 14.76 47.37 19.76
C VAL A 210 14.26 48.66 19.13
N PHE A 211 12.97 48.74 18.77
CA PHE A 211 12.37 49.96 18.24
C PHE A 211 12.43 51.12 19.24
N SER A 212 12.13 50.86 20.52
CA SER A 212 12.21 51.88 21.57
C SER A 212 13.64 52.40 21.77
N LEU A 213 14.65 51.52 21.70
CA LEU A 213 16.06 51.92 21.76
C LEU A 213 16.46 52.73 20.54
N GLN A 214 16.03 52.32 19.35
CA GLN A 214 16.30 53.05 18.11
C GLN A 214 15.66 54.44 18.11
N GLU A 215 14.41 54.57 18.57
CA GLU A 215 13.72 55.85 18.69
C GLU A 215 14.42 56.79 19.68
N LYS A 216 14.84 56.28 20.84
CA LYS A 216 15.62 57.05 21.83
C LYS A 216 16.95 57.53 21.25
N LEU A 217 17.69 56.66 20.57
CA LEU A 217 18.96 57.01 19.93
C LEU A 217 18.78 58.08 18.85
N MET A 218 17.77 57.95 17.98
CA MET A 218 17.49 58.92 16.93
C MET A 218 17.11 60.29 17.52
N THR A 219 16.29 60.29 18.57
CA THR A 219 15.88 61.51 19.27
C THR A 219 17.05 62.17 20.01
N GLY A 220 17.87 61.38 20.72
CA GLY A 220 19.08 61.85 21.39
C GLY A 220 20.09 62.45 20.43
N ASN A 221 20.36 61.75 19.31
CA ASN A 221 21.22 62.25 18.24
C ASN A 221 20.70 63.56 17.63
N GLY A 222 19.39 63.67 17.38
CA GLY A 222 18.78 64.90 16.90
C GLY A 222 19.05 66.09 17.84
N LYS A 223 18.83 65.91 19.14
CA LYS A 223 19.10 66.93 20.17
C LYS A 223 20.58 67.30 20.26
N MET A 224 21.49 66.32 20.14
CA MET A 224 22.93 66.58 20.13
C MET A 224 23.36 67.41 18.91
N ILE A 225 22.84 67.11 17.72
CA ILE A 225 23.14 67.86 16.49
C ILE A 225 22.64 69.29 16.61
N GLU A 226 21.41 69.49 17.12
CA GLU A 226 20.84 70.81 17.35
C GLU A 226 21.67 71.62 18.36
N ALA A 227 22.04 71.01 19.49
CA ALA A 227 22.87 71.65 20.51
C ALA A 227 24.27 72.01 19.98
N ALA A 228 24.90 71.12 19.18
CA ALA A 228 26.18 71.42 18.54
C ALA A 228 26.09 72.59 17.55
N HIS A 229 24.99 72.66 16.79
CA HIS A 229 24.75 73.76 15.86
C HIS A 229 24.53 75.09 16.61
N ASN A 230 23.78 75.08 17.70
CA ASN A 230 23.57 76.25 18.55
C ASN A 230 24.86 76.71 19.23
N ASP A 231 25.67 75.78 19.76
CA ASP A 231 26.98 76.09 20.33
C ASP A 231 27.93 76.71 19.30
N ARG A 232 27.88 76.25 18.04
CA ARG A 232 28.66 76.84 16.96
C ARG A 232 28.23 78.29 16.70
N LYS A 233 26.93 78.56 16.54
CA LYS A 233 26.39 79.91 16.38
C LYS A 233 26.77 80.83 17.54
N HIS A 234 26.63 80.34 18.78
CA HIS A 234 27.00 81.08 19.98
C HIS A 234 28.49 81.39 20.03
N ASN A 235 29.35 80.43 19.66
CA ASN A 235 30.79 80.64 19.64
C ASN A 235 31.22 81.61 18.53
N ASP A 236 30.57 81.59 17.36
CA ASP A 236 30.79 82.55 16.29
C ASP A 236 30.40 83.97 16.75
N PHE A 237 29.22 84.13 17.36
CA PHE A 237 28.80 85.40 17.95
C PHE A 237 29.75 85.88 19.04
N ARG A 238 30.17 84.99 19.95
CA ARG A 238 31.16 85.28 20.99
C ARG A 238 32.50 85.74 20.41
N ARG A 239 32.95 85.15 19.30
CA ARG A 239 34.18 85.57 18.61
C ARG A 239 34.04 86.98 18.05
N GLN A 240 32.91 87.31 17.43
CA GLN A 240 32.63 88.66 16.95
C GLN A 240 32.59 89.66 18.12
N CYS A 241 31.96 89.31 19.23
CA CYS A 241 31.92 90.14 20.44
C CYS A 241 33.32 90.41 21.02
N ARG A 242 34.20 89.41 21.05
CA ARG A 242 35.61 89.61 21.44
C ARG A 242 36.35 90.57 20.51
N MET A 243 36.04 90.56 19.21
CA MET A 243 36.61 91.50 18.26
C MET A 243 36.18 92.94 18.58
N VAL A 244 34.90 93.15 18.92
CA VAL A 244 34.39 94.46 19.37
C VAL A 244 35.12 94.94 20.62
N VAL A 245 35.31 94.07 21.62
CA VAL A 245 36.10 94.39 22.83
C VAL A 245 37.54 94.75 22.48
N HIS A 246 38.17 94.00 21.56
CA HIS A 246 39.55 94.26 21.12
C HIS A 246 39.69 95.64 20.46
N LEU A 247 38.81 95.96 19.50
CA LEU A 247 38.81 97.24 18.78
C LEU A 247 38.48 98.42 19.70
N PHE A 248 37.61 98.22 20.69
CA PHE A 248 37.39 99.22 21.73
C PHE A 248 38.65 99.48 22.56
N ASN A 249 39.35 98.42 23.00
CA ASN A 249 40.59 98.59 23.77
C ASN A 249 41.68 99.31 22.95
N GLU A 250 41.72 99.10 21.63
CA GLU A 250 42.60 99.84 20.72
C GLU A 250 42.23 101.34 20.67
N ALA A 251 40.95 101.65 20.46
CA ALA A 251 40.47 103.04 20.46
C ALA A 251 40.70 103.74 21.80
N ARG A 252 40.45 103.03 22.91
CA ARG A 252 40.71 103.51 24.27
C ARG A 252 42.19 103.80 24.48
N LYS A 253 43.08 102.89 24.08
CA LYS A 253 44.53 103.12 24.18
C LYS A 253 44.96 104.38 23.44
N HIS A 254 44.49 104.58 22.21
CA HIS A 254 44.79 105.80 21.46
C HIS A 254 44.25 107.06 22.12
N PHE A 255 43.08 106.99 22.75
CA PHE A 255 42.53 108.11 23.52
C PHE A 255 43.37 108.42 24.75
N ASP A 256 43.69 107.39 25.56
CA ASP A 256 44.49 107.53 26.78
C ASP A 256 45.91 108.07 26.46
N ASP A 257 46.53 107.65 25.35
CA ASP A 257 47.84 108.11 24.89
C ASP A 257 47.83 109.61 24.53
N GLU A 258 46.74 110.12 23.94
CA GLU A 258 46.61 111.51 23.47
C GLU A 258 45.97 112.43 24.52
N GLU A 259 45.30 111.90 25.54
CA GLU A 259 44.56 112.66 26.55
C GLU A 259 45.44 113.69 27.27
N LEU A 260 46.66 113.28 27.65
CA LEU A 260 47.63 114.17 28.30
C LEU A 260 48.03 115.34 27.40
N LEU A 261 48.14 115.12 26.09
CA LEU A 261 48.44 116.18 25.13
C LEU A 261 47.26 117.13 24.94
N ILE A 262 46.03 116.62 24.93
CA ILE A 262 44.82 117.46 24.90
C ILE A 262 44.76 118.35 26.15
N MET A 263 44.97 117.78 27.35
CA MET A 263 45.00 118.52 28.61
C MET A 263 46.12 119.58 28.65
N PHE A 264 47.30 119.24 28.11
CA PHE A 264 48.42 120.17 27.99
C PHE A 264 48.08 121.34 27.07
N ILE A 265 47.47 121.07 25.92
CA ILE A 265 47.02 122.09 24.96
C ILE A 265 45.97 123.01 25.56
N ILE A 266 44.97 122.46 26.25
CA ILE A 266 43.98 123.26 27.00
C ILE A 266 44.69 124.22 27.96
N SER A 267 45.71 123.74 28.67
CA SER A 267 46.51 124.55 29.60
C SER A 267 47.36 125.61 28.90
N GLU A 268 47.93 125.32 27.73
CA GLU A 268 48.66 126.30 26.91
C GLU A 268 47.73 127.42 26.45
N ILE A 269 46.53 127.07 25.97
CA ILE A 269 45.50 128.04 25.55
C ILE A 269 45.04 128.90 26.73
N LYS A 270 44.79 128.30 27.90
CA LYS A 270 44.40 129.00 29.14
C LYS A 270 45.40 130.07 29.56
N ASN A 271 46.69 129.80 29.35
CA ASN A 271 47.78 130.68 29.73
C ASN A 271 48.23 131.62 28.59
N GLU A 272 47.43 131.73 27.51
CA GLU A 272 47.73 132.55 26.31
C GLU A 272 49.09 132.21 25.67
N ARG A 273 49.54 130.95 25.79
CA ARG A 273 50.80 130.48 25.21
C ARG A 273 50.58 130.00 23.78
N LYS A 274 51.64 130.06 22.97
CA LYS A 274 51.63 129.45 21.64
C LYS A 274 51.58 127.94 21.75
N LEU A 275 50.69 127.31 20.98
CA LEU A 275 50.58 125.85 20.91
C LEU A 275 51.88 125.23 20.39
N THR A 276 52.49 124.36 21.19
CA THR A 276 53.75 123.68 20.84
C THR A 276 53.56 122.24 20.37
N ALA A 277 52.44 121.62 20.75
CA ALA A 277 52.09 120.24 20.40
C ALA A 277 50.79 120.17 19.57
N ASN A 278 50.58 119.04 18.88
CA ASN A 278 49.30 118.71 18.24
C ASN A 278 48.97 117.26 18.53
N PRO A 279 47.77 116.93 19.02
CA PRO A 279 47.39 115.56 19.30
C PRO A 279 47.02 114.85 18.00
N LEU A 280 47.29 113.56 17.90
CA LEU A 280 46.99 112.74 16.72
C LEU A 280 45.56 112.20 16.77
N LEU A 281 44.56 113.07 16.84
CA LEU A 281 43.14 112.69 17.00
C LEU A 281 42.57 111.87 15.82
N GLY A 282 43.24 111.91 14.65
CA GLY A 282 42.92 111.06 13.51
C GLY A 282 43.07 109.56 13.79
N THR A 283 43.99 109.14 14.66
CA THR A 283 44.16 107.72 15.01
C THR A 283 43.00 107.22 15.88
N ILE A 284 42.54 108.04 16.82
CA ILE A 284 41.38 107.77 17.68
C ILE A 284 40.12 107.63 16.82
N THR A 285 39.87 108.57 15.91
CA THR A 285 38.68 108.54 15.05
C THR A 285 38.69 107.35 14.08
N ASN A 286 39.84 106.96 13.53
CA ASN A 286 39.97 105.74 12.72
C ASN A 286 39.70 104.48 13.55
N ALA A 287 40.24 104.38 14.77
CA ALA A 287 40.01 103.24 15.65
C ALA A 287 38.52 103.15 16.07
N LEU A 288 37.87 104.27 16.35
CA LEU A 288 36.43 104.33 16.62
C LEU A 288 35.60 103.94 15.39
N GLN A 289 36.03 104.30 14.18
CA GLN A 289 35.36 103.89 12.95
C GLN A 289 35.45 102.36 12.72
N ASN A 290 36.60 101.76 13.01
CA ASN A 290 36.76 100.31 12.96
C ASN A 290 35.85 99.61 13.99
N LEU A 291 35.77 100.16 15.20
CA LEU A 291 34.84 99.69 16.24
C LEU A 291 33.39 99.79 15.76
N LEU A 292 32.97 100.94 15.22
CA LEU A 292 31.62 101.15 14.69
C LEU A 292 31.28 100.15 13.59
N HIS A 293 32.21 99.90 12.66
CA HIS A 293 32.03 98.91 11.61
C HIS A 293 31.87 97.50 12.18
N ALA A 294 32.70 97.10 13.13
CA ALA A 294 32.58 95.79 13.78
C ALA A 294 31.25 95.63 14.52
N ILE A 295 30.77 96.70 15.18
CA ILE A 295 29.46 96.70 15.85
C ILE A 295 28.34 96.54 14.83
N GLN A 296 28.37 97.25 13.70
CA GLN A 296 27.33 97.14 12.66
C GLN A 296 27.26 95.75 12.02
N MET A 297 28.41 95.07 11.92
CA MET A 297 28.51 93.73 11.34
C MET A 297 28.20 92.61 12.33
N LEU A 298 27.91 92.91 13.61
CA LEU A 298 27.51 91.90 14.58
C LEU A 298 26.20 91.23 14.15
N ALA A 299 26.23 89.92 13.98
CA ALA A 299 25.03 89.11 13.80
C ALA A 299 24.46 88.78 15.19
N VAL A 300 23.43 89.51 15.59
CA VAL A 300 22.90 89.44 16.95
C VAL A 300 21.84 88.34 17.09
N PRO A 301 21.97 87.41 18.05
CA PRO A 301 21.00 86.34 18.26
C PRO A 301 19.80 86.72 19.14
N ASP A 302 19.97 87.67 20.08
CA ASP A 302 18.94 88.05 21.07
C ASP A 302 18.70 89.56 21.12
N GLU A 303 17.45 89.95 21.40
CA GLU A 303 17.01 91.36 21.52
C GLU A 303 17.86 92.17 22.53
N GLN A 304 18.35 91.54 23.60
CA GLN A 304 19.17 92.20 24.62
C GLN A 304 20.49 92.72 24.04
N TYR A 305 21.13 91.94 23.16
CA TYR A 305 22.37 92.32 22.51
C TYR A 305 22.14 93.32 21.38
N GLU A 306 20.94 93.36 20.80
CA GLU A 306 20.56 94.35 19.78
C GLU A 306 20.42 95.74 20.42
N VAL A 307 19.75 95.81 21.57
CA VAL A 307 19.69 97.04 22.38
C VAL A 307 21.08 97.49 22.82
N LEU A 308 21.96 96.56 23.19
CA LEU A 308 23.35 96.87 23.54
C LEU A 308 24.14 97.40 22.34
N GLN A 309 24.02 96.75 21.19
CA GLN A 309 24.66 97.15 19.92
C GLN A 309 24.30 98.60 19.56
N ILE A 310 23.00 98.95 19.61
CA ILE A 310 22.51 100.30 19.30
C ILE A 310 23.09 101.33 20.29
N LYS A 311 23.11 101.01 21.60
CA LYS A 311 23.66 101.92 22.63
C LYS A 311 25.15 102.17 22.44
N VAL A 312 25.93 101.12 22.21
CA VAL A 312 27.38 101.21 21.99
C VAL A 312 27.67 101.95 20.69
N GLN A 313 26.91 101.69 19.62
CA GLN A 313 27.04 102.41 18.35
C GLN A 313 26.77 103.91 18.53
N ARG A 314 25.71 104.28 19.27
CA ARG A 314 25.38 105.67 19.54
C ARG A 314 26.49 106.37 20.31
N ILE A 315 26.94 105.79 21.42
CA ILE A 315 27.99 106.40 22.26
C ILE A 315 29.32 106.51 21.50
N ALA A 316 29.71 105.50 20.70
CA ALA A 316 30.91 105.57 19.88
C ALA A 316 30.80 106.66 18.78
N SER A 317 29.60 106.88 18.23
CA SER A 317 29.35 107.96 17.26
C SER A 317 29.40 109.34 17.92
N ASP A 318 28.77 109.50 19.08
CA ASP A 318 28.77 110.73 19.87
C ASP A 318 30.22 111.07 20.30
N LEU A 319 30.99 110.07 20.74
CA LEU A 319 32.41 110.23 21.06
C LEU A 319 33.21 110.67 19.84
N THR A 320 32.99 110.06 18.68
CA THR A 320 33.66 110.46 17.42
C THR A 320 33.36 111.92 17.07
N ALA A 321 32.13 112.38 17.30
CA ALA A 321 31.74 113.77 17.06
C ALA A 321 32.45 114.74 18.02
N GLU A 322 32.57 114.39 19.31
CA GLU A 322 33.30 115.19 20.29
C GLU A 322 34.81 115.25 19.99
N ILE A 323 35.45 114.13 19.60
CA ILE A 323 36.87 114.13 19.19
C ILE A 323 37.09 115.05 17.98
N LYS A 324 36.20 115.03 16.98
CA LYS A 324 36.25 115.95 15.83
C LYS A 324 35.97 117.41 16.22
N LYS A 325 35.23 117.65 17.30
CA LYS A 325 35.01 119.00 17.83
C LYS A 325 36.28 119.52 18.50
N ILE A 326 36.92 118.71 19.34
CA ILE A 326 38.24 118.99 19.94
C ILE A 326 39.26 119.31 18.85
N GLU A 327 39.35 118.49 17.80
CA GLU A 327 40.27 118.70 16.68
C GLU A 327 40.06 120.04 15.98
N ARG A 328 38.79 120.40 15.69
CA ARG A 328 38.44 121.67 15.06
C ARG A 328 38.78 122.87 15.93
N GLU A 329 38.52 122.80 17.22
CA GLU A 329 38.83 123.90 18.16
C GLU A 329 40.34 124.10 18.28
N ILE A 330 41.12 123.02 18.45
CA ILE A 330 42.60 123.10 18.50
C ILE A 330 43.15 123.70 17.19
N PHE A 331 42.61 123.29 16.04
CA PHE A 331 43.01 123.82 14.74
C PHE A 331 42.68 125.33 14.59
N SER A 332 41.50 125.75 15.03
CA SER A 332 41.06 127.15 15.03
C SER A 332 41.96 128.03 15.91
N PHE A 333 42.31 127.57 17.11
CA PHE A 333 43.25 128.25 18.00
C PHE A 333 44.64 128.39 17.37
N LYS A 334 45.14 127.33 16.73
CA LYS A 334 46.47 127.32 16.10
C LYS A 334 46.59 128.28 14.92
N ASN A 335 45.58 128.35 14.05
CA ASN A 335 45.68 129.05 12.77
C ASN A 335 45.02 130.43 12.75
N VAL A 336 43.94 130.62 13.51
CA VAL A 336 43.12 131.86 13.47
C VAL A 336 43.30 132.68 14.75
N GLY A 337 43.88 132.09 15.82
CA GLY A 337 43.99 132.72 17.13
C GLY A 337 42.63 133.00 17.77
N LYS A 338 41.59 132.33 17.28
CA LYS A 338 40.20 132.43 17.73
C LYS A 338 39.70 131.01 17.97
N GLY A 339 39.30 130.72 19.19
CA GLY A 339 38.63 129.48 19.57
C GLY A 339 37.92 129.69 20.89
N ASP A 340 36.97 128.83 21.19
CA ASP A 340 36.24 128.87 22.45
C ASP A 340 36.83 127.84 23.41
N ILE A 341 37.55 128.33 24.42
CA ILE A 341 38.22 127.47 25.38
C ILE A 341 37.22 126.71 26.25
N GLU A 342 36.08 127.34 26.59
CA GLU A 342 35.02 126.70 27.36
C GLU A 342 34.39 125.56 26.55
N SER A 343 34.19 125.78 25.25
CA SER A 343 33.77 124.74 24.30
C SER A 343 34.77 123.59 24.21
N LEU A 344 36.08 123.86 24.15
CA LEU A 344 37.12 122.83 24.10
C LEU A 344 37.17 121.99 25.39
N GLU A 345 37.10 122.63 26.56
CA GLU A 345 37.08 121.94 27.85
C GLU A 345 35.84 121.07 28.01
N LEU A 346 34.66 121.61 27.69
CA LEU A 346 33.41 120.87 27.74
C LEU A 346 33.43 119.66 26.80
N SER A 347 33.98 119.81 25.60
CA SER A 347 34.08 118.71 24.62
C SER A 347 35.04 117.62 25.09
N HIS A 348 36.16 118.00 25.71
CA HIS A 348 37.11 117.05 26.30
C HIS A 348 36.51 116.29 27.50
N GLU A 349 35.84 116.98 28.43
CA GLU A 349 35.16 116.34 29.56
C GLU A 349 34.05 115.40 29.09
N THR A 350 33.28 115.81 28.07
CA THR A 350 32.23 114.99 27.46
C THR A 350 32.84 113.75 26.78
N ALA A 351 33.94 113.90 26.03
CA ALA A 351 34.64 112.78 25.41
C ALA A 351 35.16 111.77 26.45
N ARG A 352 35.75 112.24 27.56
CA ARG A 352 36.17 111.38 28.67
C ARG A 352 34.99 110.62 29.28
N ALA A 353 33.87 111.31 29.53
CA ALA A 353 32.67 110.68 30.08
C ALA A 353 32.09 109.62 29.12
N LEU A 354 32.03 109.90 27.82
CA LEU A 354 31.58 108.97 26.79
C LEU A 354 32.51 107.76 26.66
N MET A 355 33.84 107.94 26.76
CA MET A 355 34.79 106.84 26.74
C MET A 355 34.61 105.89 27.93
N LEU A 356 34.34 106.42 29.12
CA LEU A 356 34.03 105.62 30.31
C LEU A 356 32.71 104.85 30.14
N GLN A 357 31.64 105.51 29.69
CA GLN A 357 30.36 104.85 29.42
C GLN A 357 30.51 103.74 28.36
N LEU A 358 31.29 104.00 27.31
CA LEU A 358 31.58 103.01 26.28
C LEU A 358 32.34 101.81 26.86
N SER A 359 33.30 102.05 27.77
CA SER A 359 34.03 100.99 28.46
C SER A 359 33.11 100.07 29.25
N GLU A 360 32.13 100.63 29.97
CA GLU A 360 31.20 99.84 30.77
C GLU A 360 30.30 98.97 29.90
N LEU A 361 29.77 99.53 28.81
CA LEU A 361 28.89 98.81 27.90
C LEU A 361 29.62 97.74 27.10
N VAL A 362 30.84 98.01 26.64
CA VAL A 362 31.61 97.05 25.84
C VAL A 362 32.00 95.81 26.67
N LEU A 363 32.14 95.93 28.00
CA LEU A 363 32.39 94.76 28.86
C LEU A 363 31.24 93.74 28.82
N LEU A 364 30.01 94.17 28.51
CA LEU A 364 28.86 93.27 28.38
C LEU A 364 28.95 92.36 27.15
N PHE A 365 29.85 92.63 26.21
CA PHE A 365 30.18 91.72 25.10
C PHE A 365 31.14 90.58 25.50
N ASN A 366 31.59 90.49 26.76
CA ASN A 366 32.37 89.34 27.24
C ASN A 366 31.49 88.11 27.52
N ILE A 367 31.03 87.49 26.45
CA ILE A 367 30.14 86.33 26.50
C ILE A 367 30.92 85.07 26.90
N ARG A 368 30.32 84.27 27.79
CA ARG A 368 30.87 82.97 28.22
C ARG A 368 30.77 81.93 27.09
N PRO A 369 31.62 80.87 27.10
CA PRO A 369 31.39 79.74 26.19
C PRO A 369 30.00 79.15 26.42
N SER A 370 29.38 78.63 25.36
CA SER A 370 28.16 77.84 25.53
C SER A 370 28.47 76.51 26.20
N THR A 371 27.52 76.00 26.97
CA THR A 371 27.56 74.68 27.62
C THR A 371 26.45 73.76 27.13
N GLN A 372 25.60 74.20 26.20
CA GLN A 372 24.40 73.47 25.78
C GLN A 372 24.74 72.08 25.22
N PHE A 373 25.76 71.97 24.35
CA PHE A 373 26.17 70.66 23.85
C PHE A 373 26.68 69.75 24.96
N GLY A 374 27.48 70.29 25.88
CA GLY A 374 28.02 69.53 27.02
C GLY A 374 26.91 69.02 27.96
N GLU A 375 25.88 69.83 28.19
CA GLU A 375 24.71 69.48 29.00
C GLU A 375 23.87 68.38 28.33
N VAL A 376 23.59 68.51 27.04
CA VAL A 376 22.85 67.50 26.27
C VAL A 376 23.64 66.18 26.20
N LEU A 377 24.95 66.26 25.97
CA LEU A 377 25.82 65.08 25.97
C LEU A 377 25.82 64.37 27.34
N ALA A 378 25.91 65.12 28.43
CA ALA A 378 25.87 64.54 29.78
C ALA A 378 24.53 63.85 30.08
N LEU A 379 23.41 64.45 29.65
CA LEU A 379 22.08 63.83 29.76
C LEU A 379 21.99 62.55 28.93
N GLU A 380 22.52 62.54 27.71
CA GLU A 380 22.49 61.35 26.85
C GLU A 380 23.36 60.21 27.40
N VAL A 381 24.55 60.53 27.90
CA VAL A 381 25.41 59.55 28.59
C VAL A 381 24.71 58.96 29.81
N ASN A 382 24.01 59.77 30.61
CA ASN A 382 23.22 59.28 31.75
C ASN A 382 22.07 58.38 31.29
N ASN A 383 21.35 58.74 30.23
CA ASN A 383 20.26 57.92 29.69
C ASN A 383 20.75 56.55 29.21
N LEU A 384 21.90 56.51 28.52
CA LEU A 384 22.54 55.28 28.05
C LEU A 384 23.08 54.42 29.20
N SER A 385 23.57 55.06 30.26
CA SER A 385 24.08 54.39 31.46
C SER A 385 22.95 53.72 32.28
N ILE A 386 21.75 54.29 32.26
CA ILE A 386 20.57 53.73 32.94
C ILE A 386 20.01 52.52 32.15
N THR A 387 20.05 52.57 30.81
CA THR A 387 19.56 51.49 29.95
C THR A 387 20.53 50.32 29.77
N SER A 388 21.80 50.47 30.15
CA SER A 388 22.82 49.42 30.06
C SER A 388 23.00 48.63 31.36
N SER A 389 22.10 48.81 32.34
CA SER A 389 21.99 47.92 33.50
C SER A 389 21.85 46.48 32.98
N PRO A 390 22.83 45.59 33.22
CA PRO A 390 22.72 44.23 32.74
C PRO A 390 21.55 43.61 33.50
N SER A 391 20.48 43.29 32.78
CA SER A 391 19.57 42.26 33.22
C SER A 391 20.39 40.99 33.32
N GLU A 392 20.94 40.74 34.52
CA GLU A 392 21.44 39.45 34.97
C GLU A 392 20.28 38.46 34.97
N HIS A 393 19.75 38.13 33.79
CA HIS A 393 19.13 36.84 33.60
C HIS A 393 20.28 35.83 33.55
N LYS A 394 20.62 35.32 34.74
CA LYS A 394 21.27 34.03 34.91
C LYS A 394 20.62 33.02 33.97
N LEU A 395 21.23 32.79 32.82
CA LEU A 395 21.07 31.56 32.05
C LEU A 395 21.86 30.49 32.79
N GLU A 396 21.26 30.00 33.87
CA GLU A 396 21.76 28.83 34.58
C GLU A 396 21.23 27.57 33.87
N ASN A 397 22.14 26.96 33.12
CA ASN A 397 22.22 25.56 32.70
C ASN A 397 21.09 24.93 31.86
N SER A 398 21.46 24.60 30.61
CA SER A 398 21.53 23.19 30.21
C SER A 398 22.41 23.00 28.97
N ARG A 399 23.54 22.34 29.21
CA ARG A 399 24.45 21.75 28.23
C ARG A 399 23.68 20.76 27.34
N LEU A 400 23.63 21.02 26.04
CA LEU A 400 23.51 19.99 25.00
C LEU A 400 24.42 20.39 23.85
N GLU A 401 25.56 19.72 23.79
CA GLU A 401 26.36 19.56 22.59
C GLU A 401 25.47 19.01 21.47
N ASN A 402 25.34 19.75 20.38
CA ASN A 402 25.53 19.24 19.01
C ASN A 402 25.39 20.38 18.00
N GLY A 403 26.27 20.36 17.02
CA GLY A 403 26.57 21.49 16.16
C GLY A 403 25.45 21.94 15.24
N SER A 404 25.38 23.25 15.06
CA SER A 404 25.37 23.90 13.75
C SER A 404 25.58 25.39 13.96
N LYS A 405 26.55 25.97 13.24
CA LYS A 405 26.73 27.43 13.16
C LYS A 405 25.42 28.05 12.64
N PRO A 406 24.84 29.06 13.29
CA PRO A 406 23.92 29.96 12.62
C PRO A 406 24.76 30.95 11.81
N GLU A 407 24.68 30.85 10.48
CA GLU A 407 25.07 31.95 9.61
C GLU A 407 24.26 33.19 10.01
N ILE A 408 24.96 34.26 10.35
CA ILE A 408 24.38 35.58 10.56
C ILE A 408 23.96 36.08 9.17
N PRO A 409 22.68 36.39 8.92
CA PRO A 409 22.29 37.05 7.69
C PRO A 409 22.92 38.44 7.67
N LYS A 410 23.88 38.66 6.76
CA LYS A 410 24.33 40.01 6.39
C LYS A 410 23.19 40.66 5.61
N ALA A 411 22.39 41.48 6.28
CA ALA A 411 21.60 42.48 5.61
C ALA A 411 21.52 43.73 6.49
N ILE A 412 21.44 44.88 5.81
CA ILE A 412 21.31 46.25 6.31
C ILE A 412 22.67 46.95 6.55
N ASN A 413 23.32 47.29 5.43
CA ASN A 413 23.94 48.61 5.30
C ASN A 413 23.08 49.41 4.32
N ASN A 414 22.52 50.51 4.81
CA ASN A 414 21.75 51.49 4.06
C ASN A 414 22.67 52.42 3.25
N ILE A 415 22.22 52.69 2.01
CA ILE A 415 22.03 54.02 1.42
C ILE A 415 23.22 55.00 1.45
N SER A 416 23.77 55.31 0.27
CA SER A 416 23.76 56.68 -0.29
C SER A 416 24.76 56.83 -1.44
N ALA A 417 24.25 57.00 -2.65
CA ALA A 417 24.74 58.00 -3.60
C ALA A 417 23.65 58.21 -4.66
N ASN A 418 23.06 59.40 -4.64
CA ASN A 418 22.35 59.96 -5.79
C ASN A 418 23.31 59.97 -6.98
N ASP A 419 22.80 59.64 -8.17
CA ASP A 419 22.97 60.53 -9.33
C ASP A 419 21.81 60.32 -10.30
N GLU A 420 21.42 61.44 -10.89
CA GLU A 420 20.23 61.70 -11.68
C GLU A 420 20.34 61.17 -13.13
N ILE A 421 19.17 61.25 -13.81
CA ILE A 421 18.95 61.43 -15.26
C ILE A 421 18.65 60.17 -16.09
N GLU A 422 17.34 60.12 -16.42
CA GLU A 422 16.68 59.96 -17.73
C GLU A 422 17.01 58.82 -18.72
N GLU A 423 15.92 58.52 -19.42
CA GLU A 423 15.78 57.96 -20.77
C GLU A 423 15.37 56.48 -20.87
N THR A 424 14.15 56.39 -21.38
CA THR A 424 13.38 55.26 -21.90
C THR A 424 13.95 54.67 -23.18
N ASP A 425 13.64 53.38 -23.36
CA ASP A 425 13.41 52.68 -24.63
C ASP A 425 14.56 52.57 -25.65
N GLU A 426 15.08 51.36 -25.85
CA GLU A 426 14.69 50.45 -26.94
C GLU A 426 15.68 49.26 -27.00
N GLY A 427 15.21 48.10 -27.47
CA GLY A 427 16.07 47.17 -28.21
C GLY A 427 16.50 45.87 -27.52
N ASP A 428 15.60 44.88 -27.56
CA ASP A 428 15.72 43.64 -28.35
C ASP A 428 16.98 42.74 -28.28
N ALA A 429 16.67 41.43 -28.29
CA ALA A 429 17.48 40.26 -28.66
C ALA A 429 18.73 39.94 -27.80
N SER A 430 19.03 38.70 -27.45
CA SER A 430 18.47 37.37 -27.71
C SER A 430 19.33 36.38 -26.91
N ASP A 431 18.70 35.31 -26.41
CA ASP A 431 19.20 33.93 -26.30
C ASP A 431 20.55 33.67 -25.58
N GLU A 432 20.72 32.68 -24.72
CA GLU A 432 20.40 31.27 -24.92
C GLU A 432 20.30 30.55 -23.56
N ASP A 433 19.35 29.62 -23.52
CA ASP A 433 19.44 28.27 -22.94
C ASP A 433 19.67 28.09 -21.43
N GLU A 434 18.66 27.56 -20.74
CA GLU A 434 18.64 26.11 -20.56
C GLU A 434 17.28 25.59 -20.12
N ASP A 435 17.01 24.42 -20.67
CA ASP A 435 15.72 23.87 -20.97
C ASP A 435 15.22 22.91 -19.87
N GLN A 436 13.91 22.70 -19.87
CA GLN A 436 13.25 21.46 -19.46
C GLN A 436 13.14 21.13 -17.95
N ARG A 437 12.04 21.66 -17.40
CA ARG A 437 11.16 20.93 -16.49
C ARG A 437 10.70 19.63 -17.17
N GLU A 438 11.10 18.48 -16.64
CA GLU A 438 10.39 17.21 -16.89
C GLU A 438 9.78 16.72 -15.57
N LEU A 439 8.46 16.84 -15.48
CA LEU A 439 7.62 16.12 -14.53
C LEU A 439 7.62 14.65 -14.92
N ARG A 440 8.07 13.76 -14.03
CA ARG A 440 7.71 12.33 -14.09
C ARG A 440 7.34 11.79 -12.71
N TYR A 441 6.04 11.57 -12.57
CA TYR A 441 5.45 10.57 -11.70
C TYR A 441 5.31 9.27 -12.50
N GLU A 442 5.31 8.16 -11.76
CA GLU A 442 4.99 6.78 -12.15
C GLU A 442 6.06 5.91 -12.82
N GLY A 443 6.27 4.75 -12.20
CA GLY A 443 7.08 3.66 -12.73
C GLY A 443 7.49 2.66 -11.67
N MET A 444 6.52 1.97 -11.04
CA MET A 444 6.80 0.67 -10.42
C MET A 444 7.26 -0.28 -11.51
N VAL A 445 8.49 -0.78 -11.42
CA VAL A 445 8.93 -1.98 -12.13
C VAL A 445 9.73 -2.82 -11.15
N GLU A 446 9.23 -4.03 -10.97
CA GLU A 446 9.89 -5.18 -10.36
C GLU A 446 11.28 -5.36 -10.98
N ASP A 447 12.31 -5.61 -10.17
CA ASP A 447 13.15 -6.76 -10.46
C ASP A 447 13.99 -7.23 -9.28
N MET A 448 14.00 -8.56 -9.22
CA MET A 448 14.85 -9.46 -8.47
C MET A 448 16.29 -8.96 -8.27
N LYS A 449 16.78 -9.10 -7.03
CA LYS A 449 18.08 -9.72 -6.81
C LYS A 449 18.00 -10.75 -5.68
N GLU A 450 18.23 -11.98 -6.09
CA GLU A 450 18.72 -13.09 -5.28
C GLU A 450 19.80 -12.62 -4.30
N THR A 451 19.66 -13.02 -3.04
CA THR A 451 20.80 -13.52 -2.28
C THR A 451 20.33 -14.73 -1.49
N ASP A 452 20.77 -15.90 -1.95
CA ASP A 452 20.86 -17.09 -1.14
C ASP A 452 21.73 -16.81 0.09
N SER A 453 21.25 -17.21 1.27
CA SER A 453 22.08 -18.05 2.13
C SER A 453 21.21 -18.81 3.11
N GLU A 454 21.42 -20.11 3.06
CA GLU A 454 20.92 -21.15 3.92
C GLU A 454 21.21 -20.85 5.40
N ASN A 455 20.25 -21.14 6.27
CA ASN A 455 20.51 -21.99 7.43
C ASN A 455 19.19 -22.35 8.12
N PHE A 456 18.66 -23.47 7.68
CA PHE A 456 17.78 -24.32 8.46
C PHE A 456 18.71 -25.21 9.29
N GLU A 457 18.77 -25.03 10.60
CA GLU A 457 19.18 -26.12 11.47
C GLU A 457 18.31 -26.16 12.72
N VAL A 458 18.00 -27.40 13.06
CA VAL A 458 16.91 -27.91 13.86
C VAL A 458 17.55 -28.58 15.08
N LEU A 459 16.83 -28.55 16.23
CA LEU A 459 17.04 -29.33 17.46
C LEU A 459 18.17 -28.91 18.42
N ALA A 460 17.74 -28.43 19.59
CA ALA A 460 17.99 -29.08 20.88
C ALA A 460 16.80 -28.82 21.82
#